data_AF-A0A968TW45-F1
#
_entry.id   AF-A0A968TW45-F1
#
_cell.length_a   1.000
_cell.length_b   1.000
_cell.length_c   1.000
_cell.angle_alpha   90.00
_cell.angle_beta   90.00
_cell.angle_gamma   90.00
#
_symmetry.space_group_name_H-M   'P 1'
#
loop_
_entity.id
_entity.type
_entity.pdbx_description
1 polymer ?
#
loop_
_entity_poly.entity_id
_entity_poly.type
_entity_poly.pdbx_seq_one_letter_code
_entity_poly.pdbx_strand_id
1 'polypeptide(L)'
;MHQPIAQSLIGTGPSSYKDLQTKYKHPLNPEDVASTHNVFIDWVVMLGVGGLAWSMLLLAWMVHAVRSCWIHDSNPSISKSQEKANRTGMTSLTSIDPRWLGYLVLAALPALVTQFFMQAPAMTLERSLLWLLSAGVFIVLAVMLAQDAWYTETGMRLGITTAALALLVHNQIEMTFFQPGSVTIAMVMLGMAGGLPKSAALAKNEVINHKVAVDASSQDSATNIGGGARWVWLAAMVLCLMVVTHHAMQTTQVQSSLRQAAESARRMDLATAQRLLQEAIDTARPAHTPCLGGGNACSDAA
;
A
#
# COMPACT_ATOMS: atom_id res chain seq x y z
N MET A 1 12.27 29.11 25.90
CA MET A 1 11.09 28.51 25.25
C MET A 1 11.28 27.00 25.22
N HIS A 2 10.72 26.30 26.20
CA HIS A 2 10.73 24.84 26.21
C HIS A 2 9.44 24.37 25.56
N GLN A 3 9.51 23.77 24.37
CA GLN A 3 8.41 22.90 23.99
C GLN A 3 8.40 21.72 24.95
N PRO A 4 7.24 21.33 25.48
CA PRO A 4 7.16 20.21 26.41
C PRO A 4 7.70 18.95 25.70
N ILE A 5 8.61 18.22 26.36
CA ILE A 5 9.22 16.98 25.85
C ILE A 5 8.16 15.98 25.35
N ALA A 6 6.94 16.03 25.92
CA ALA A 6 5.78 15.27 25.48
C ALA A 6 5.40 15.48 24.00
N GLN A 7 5.55 16.70 23.46
CA GLN A 7 5.32 16.97 22.03
C GLN A 7 6.33 16.26 21.12
N SER A 8 7.55 15.99 21.63
CA SER A 8 8.59 15.30 20.86
C SER A 8 8.30 13.81 20.68
N LEU A 9 7.52 13.18 21.56
CA LEU A 9 7.23 11.74 21.49
C LEU A 9 6.04 11.41 20.58
N ILE A 10 5.05 12.30 20.51
CA ILE A 10 3.83 12.12 19.72
C ILE A 10 4.05 12.52 18.25
N GLY A 11 5.12 13.28 17.97
CA GLY A 11 5.35 13.87 16.66
C GLY A 11 4.58 15.17 16.48
N THR A 12 4.84 15.84 15.37
CA THR A 12 4.28 17.17 15.07
C THR A 12 2.90 17.07 14.45
N GLY A 13 2.51 15.89 13.93
CA GLY A 13 1.36 15.71 13.06
C GLY A 13 1.69 15.96 11.58
N PRO A 14 0.81 15.51 10.67
CA PRO A 14 1.11 15.46 9.24
C PRO A 14 1.17 16.82 8.53
N SER A 15 0.48 17.83 9.05
CA SER A 15 0.46 19.19 8.47
C SER A 15 1.52 20.11 9.08
N SER A 16 2.03 19.79 10.26
CA SER A 16 2.81 20.76 11.06
C SER A 16 4.29 20.82 10.71
N TYR A 17 4.81 19.89 9.90
CA TYR A 17 6.21 19.96 9.46
C TYR A 17 6.47 21.28 8.70
N LYS A 18 5.58 21.61 7.75
CA LYS A 18 5.70 22.85 6.96
C LYS A 18 5.63 24.09 7.86
N ASP A 19 4.70 24.12 8.81
CA ASP A 19 4.53 25.26 9.72
C ASP A 19 5.77 25.49 10.59
N LEU A 20 6.36 24.40 11.10
CA LEU A 20 7.60 24.45 11.87
C LEU A 20 8.79 24.85 10.97
N GLN A 21 8.85 24.33 9.75
CA GLN A 21 9.89 24.68 8.79
C GLN A 21 9.83 26.17 8.45
N THR A 22 8.65 26.75 8.14
CA THR A 22 8.51 28.18 7.90
C THR A 22 8.88 29.02 9.12
N LYS A 23 8.59 28.54 10.34
CA LYS A 23 8.92 29.25 11.58
C LYS A 23 10.41 29.24 11.91
N TYR A 24 11.10 28.13 11.65
CA TYR A 24 12.49 27.91 12.05
C TYR A 24 13.49 27.95 10.90
N LYS A 25 13.05 28.08 9.64
CA LYS A 25 13.97 28.17 8.50
C LYS A 25 14.83 29.43 8.58
N HIS A 26 16.04 29.32 8.06
CA HIS A 26 16.93 30.47 7.93
C HIS A 26 16.30 31.49 6.97
N PRO A 27 16.35 32.81 7.25
CA PRO A 27 15.77 33.84 6.38
C PRO A 27 16.33 33.85 4.95
N LEU A 28 17.54 33.32 4.77
CA LEU A 28 18.17 33.19 3.44
C LEU A 28 17.71 31.95 2.65
N ASN A 29 16.93 31.05 3.23
CA ASN A 29 16.39 29.92 2.50
C ASN A 29 15.05 30.32 1.83
N PRO A 30 15.02 30.51 0.50
CA PRO A 30 13.82 30.97 -0.18
C PRO A 30 12.76 29.85 -0.29
N GLU A 31 13.13 28.59 -0.09
CA GLU A 31 12.24 27.45 -0.31
C GLU A 31 11.38 27.13 0.91
N ASP A 32 10.08 27.00 0.69
CA ASP A 32 9.13 26.43 1.64
C ASP A 32 8.97 24.93 1.33
N VAL A 33 9.77 24.09 1.98
CA VAL A 33 9.69 22.64 1.78
C VAL A 33 8.65 22.04 2.71
N ALA A 34 7.71 21.30 2.14
CA ALA A 34 6.66 20.60 2.89
C ALA A 34 7.10 19.25 3.45
N SER A 35 8.30 18.77 3.10
CA SER A 35 8.87 17.47 3.47
C SER A 35 10.39 17.53 3.40
N THR A 36 11.07 16.64 4.13
CA THR A 36 12.54 16.45 4.06
C THR A 36 13.00 15.67 2.82
N HIS A 37 12.07 15.26 1.95
CA HIS A 37 12.31 14.29 0.89
C HIS A 37 12.87 12.96 1.42
N ASN A 38 12.58 12.62 2.67
CA ASN A 38 12.98 11.36 3.27
C ASN A 38 11.84 10.84 4.14
N VAL A 39 11.16 9.81 3.63
CA VAL A 39 9.98 9.26 4.32
C VAL A 39 10.23 8.81 5.74
N PHE A 40 11.42 8.31 6.04
CA PHE A 40 11.72 7.83 7.38
C PHE A 40 11.83 9.01 8.34
N ILE A 41 12.50 10.08 7.92
CA ILE A 41 12.60 11.31 8.72
C ILE A 41 11.23 11.95 8.85
N ASP A 42 10.50 12.11 7.75
CA ASP A 42 9.17 12.71 7.75
C ASP A 42 8.18 11.94 8.64
N TRP A 43 8.15 10.61 8.57
CA TRP A 43 7.30 9.83 9.47
C TRP A 43 7.73 9.96 10.92
N VAL A 44 9.02 9.95 11.23
CA VAL A 44 9.50 10.16 12.61
C VAL A 44 9.11 11.54 13.10
N VAL A 45 9.20 12.59 12.28
CA VAL A 45 8.80 13.94 12.68
C VAL A 45 7.29 14.04 12.81
N MET A 46 6.52 13.52 11.86
CA MET A 46 5.05 13.62 11.84
C MET A 46 4.38 12.73 12.89
N LEU A 47 4.87 11.52 13.13
CA LEU A 47 4.25 10.49 13.96
C LEU A 47 5.05 10.14 15.22
N GLY A 48 6.22 10.76 15.43
CA GLY A 48 7.06 10.53 16.60
C GLY A 48 7.53 9.08 16.71
N VAL A 49 7.31 8.48 17.88
CA VAL A 49 7.67 7.07 18.16
C VAL A 49 6.93 6.11 17.22
N GLY A 50 5.70 6.41 16.81
CA GLY A 50 4.95 5.58 15.86
C GLY A 50 5.61 5.53 14.49
N GLY A 51 6.10 6.69 14.01
CA GLY A 51 6.85 6.78 12.75
C GLY A 51 8.19 6.05 12.80
N LEU A 52 8.88 6.13 13.93
CA LEU A 52 10.11 5.36 14.16
C LEU A 52 9.85 3.85 14.14
N ALA A 53 8.83 3.38 14.85
CA ALA A 53 8.46 1.97 14.88
C ALA A 53 8.11 1.45 13.47
N TRP A 54 7.36 2.24 12.70
CA TRP A 54 6.99 1.90 11.33
C TRP A 54 8.20 1.86 10.38
N SER A 55 9.11 2.82 10.52
CA SER A 55 10.38 2.86 9.78
C SER A 55 11.24 1.62 10.06
N MET A 56 11.35 1.23 11.33
CA MET A 56 12.09 0.03 11.74
C MET A 56 11.44 -1.24 11.22
N LEU A 57 10.10 -1.32 11.21
CA LEU A 57 9.36 -2.45 10.67
C LEU A 57 9.63 -2.64 9.17
N LEU A 58 9.56 -1.56 8.37
CA LEU A 58 9.87 -1.63 6.93
C LEU A 58 11.32 -2.05 6.68
N LEU A 59 12.27 -1.47 7.42
CA LEU A 59 13.69 -1.85 7.31
C LEU A 59 13.89 -3.32 7.67
N ALA A 60 13.24 -3.81 8.74
CA ALA A 60 13.31 -5.21 9.14
C ALA A 60 12.72 -6.14 8.05
N TRP A 61 11.60 -5.76 7.43
CA TRP A 61 11.03 -6.50 6.30
C TRP A 61 11.96 -6.53 5.09
N MET A 62 12.63 -5.43 4.77
CA MET A 62 13.57 -5.41 3.65
C MET A 62 14.82 -6.23 3.92
N VAL A 63 15.38 -6.14 5.13
CA VAL A 63 16.50 -7.00 5.54
C VAL A 63 16.08 -8.47 5.47
N HIS A 64 14.85 -8.79 5.86
CA HIS A 64 14.31 -10.14 5.74
C HIS A 64 14.21 -10.60 4.28
N ALA A 65 13.64 -9.76 3.40
CA ALA A 65 13.49 -10.03 1.98
C ALA A 65 14.85 -10.31 1.31
N VAL A 66 15.83 -9.42 1.51
CA VAL A 66 17.19 -9.56 0.97
C VAL A 66 17.87 -10.84 1.46
N ARG A 67 17.78 -11.14 2.75
CA ARG A 67 18.34 -12.39 3.31
C ARG A 67 17.69 -13.63 2.70
N SER A 68 16.40 -13.58 2.42
CA SER A 68 15.67 -14.69 1.81
C SER A 68 16.15 -14.99 0.38
N CYS A 69 16.56 -13.96 -0.37
CA CYS A 69 17.15 -14.11 -1.69
C CYS A 69 18.56 -14.72 -1.62
N TRP A 70 19.41 -14.29 -0.68
CA TRP A 70 20.80 -14.78 -0.59
C TRP A 70 20.92 -16.26 -0.21
N ILE A 71 20.05 -16.76 0.67
CA ILE A 71 20.15 -18.15 1.16
C ILE A 71 19.90 -19.15 0.01
N HIS A 72 19.09 -18.79 -0.97
CA HIS A 72 18.66 -19.70 -2.02
C HIS A 72 19.77 -20.07 -3.02
N ASP A 73 20.75 -19.19 -3.23
CA ASP A 73 21.83 -19.39 -4.21
C ASP A 73 22.95 -20.31 -3.72
N SER A 74 23.02 -20.59 -2.42
CA SER A 74 24.15 -21.30 -1.82
C SER A 74 24.18 -22.82 -2.08
N ASN A 75 23.16 -23.42 -2.72
CA ASN A 75 23.11 -24.87 -2.95
C ASN A 75 22.72 -25.25 -4.40
N PRO A 76 23.64 -25.09 -5.37
CA PRO A 76 23.36 -25.28 -6.80
C PRO A 76 23.06 -26.74 -7.20
N SER A 77 23.38 -27.72 -6.35
CA SER A 77 23.17 -29.15 -6.65
C SER A 77 21.70 -29.57 -6.51
N ILE A 78 20.96 -28.97 -5.58
CA ILE A 78 19.53 -29.26 -5.35
C ILE A 78 18.68 -28.64 -6.47
N SER A 79 19.02 -27.41 -6.88
CA SER A 79 18.30 -26.68 -7.93
C SER A 79 18.28 -27.43 -9.26
N LYS A 80 19.42 -28.00 -9.70
CA LYS A 80 19.49 -28.75 -10.97
C LYS A 80 18.64 -30.02 -10.99
N SER A 81 18.49 -30.72 -9.87
CA SER A 81 17.69 -31.95 -9.80
C SER A 81 16.20 -31.65 -9.74
N GLN A 82 15.80 -30.60 -9.02
CA GLN A 82 14.41 -30.14 -8.98
C GLN A 82 13.97 -29.55 -10.33
N GLU A 83 14.82 -28.75 -10.98
CA GLU A 83 14.52 -28.17 -12.29
C GLU A 83 14.33 -29.26 -13.35
N LYS A 84 15.12 -30.33 -13.31
CA LYS A 84 14.99 -31.44 -14.25
C LYS A 84 13.71 -32.25 -14.02
N ALA A 85 13.31 -32.47 -12.77
CA ALA A 85 12.06 -33.13 -12.41
C ALA A 85 10.82 -32.29 -12.78
N ASN A 86 10.89 -30.97 -12.57
CA ASN A 86 9.80 -30.06 -12.93
C ASN A 86 9.63 -29.94 -14.45
N ARG A 87 10.74 -29.90 -15.21
CA ARG A 87 10.70 -29.87 -16.69
C ARG A 87 10.10 -31.13 -17.31
N THR A 88 10.24 -32.30 -16.67
CA THR A 88 9.62 -33.54 -17.16
C THR A 88 8.11 -33.63 -16.93
N GLY A 89 7.56 -32.83 -16.01
CA GLY A 89 6.10 -32.67 -15.83
C GLY A 89 5.47 -31.57 -16.69
N MET A 90 6.28 -30.84 -17.46
CA MET A 90 5.92 -29.59 -18.13
C MET A 90 5.47 -29.82 -19.58
N THR A 91 4.44 -30.65 -19.77
CA THR A 91 3.75 -30.83 -21.06
C THR A 91 2.39 -30.13 -21.13
N SER A 92 2.05 -29.25 -20.18
CA SER A 92 0.87 -28.38 -20.25
C SER A 92 1.27 -26.92 -20.05
N LEU A 93 1.69 -26.28 -21.14
CA LEU A 93 2.38 -24.98 -21.14
C LEU A 93 1.46 -23.76 -21.27
N THR A 94 0.17 -23.83 -20.93
CA THR A 94 -0.77 -22.74 -21.32
C THR A 94 -1.78 -22.27 -20.30
N SER A 95 -1.93 -22.89 -19.13
CA SER A 95 -2.84 -22.35 -18.11
C SER A 95 -2.08 -21.53 -17.08
N ILE A 96 -1.89 -20.23 -17.34
CA ILE A 96 -1.82 -19.27 -16.22
C ILE A 96 -3.04 -19.59 -15.36
N ASP A 97 -2.85 -19.99 -14.11
CA ASP A 97 -3.98 -20.23 -13.21
C ASP A 97 -4.81 -18.93 -13.19
N PRO A 98 -6.05 -18.92 -13.71
CA PRO A 98 -6.85 -17.70 -13.88
C PRO A 98 -7.04 -16.96 -12.55
N ARG A 99 -6.79 -17.63 -11.42
CA ARG A 99 -6.79 -17.05 -10.08
C ARG A 99 -5.69 -16.00 -9.88
N TRP A 100 -4.48 -16.21 -10.40
CA TRP A 100 -3.39 -15.23 -10.27
C TRP A 100 -3.67 -13.95 -11.03
N LEU A 101 -4.20 -14.07 -12.25
CA LEU A 101 -4.69 -12.92 -13.00
C LEU A 101 -5.82 -12.23 -12.24
N GLY A 102 -6.74 -13.00 -11.65
CA GLY A 102 -7.80 -12.49 -10.79
C GLY A 102 -7.27 -11.67 -9.61
N TYR A 103 -6.22 -12.12 -8.92
CA TYR A 103 -5.60 -11.39 -7.81
C TYR A 103 -4.90 -10.11 -8.27
N LEU A 104 -4.17 -10.16 -9.39
CA LEU A 104 -3.55 -8.97 -9.98
C LEU A 104 -4.58 -7.94 -10.38
N VAL A 105 -5.66 -8.35 -11.05
CA VAL A 105 -6.77 -7.46 -11.43
C VAL A 105 -7.45 -6.90 -10.19
N LEU A 106 -7.73 -7.74 -9.18
CA LEU A 106 -8.36 -7.30 -7.93
C LEU A 106 -7.49 -6.29 -7.16
N ALA A 107 -6.16 -6.39 -7.24
CA ALA A 107 -5.24 -5.44 -6.60
C ALA A 107 -5.01 -4.17 -7.42
N ALA A 108 -4.89 -4.28 -8.75
CA ALA A 108 -4.58 -3.16 -9.64
C ALA A 108 -5.80 -2.29 -9.94
N LEU A 109 -6.98 -2.90 -10.11
CA LEU A 109 -8.20 -2.18 -10.49
C LEU A 109 -8.58 -1.08 -9.49
N PRO A 110 -8.58 -1.32 -8.16
CA PRO A 110 -8.96 -0.27 -7.23
C PRO A 110 -7.95 0.87 -7.20
N ALA A 111 -6.64 0.58 -7.33
CA ALA A 111 -5.62 1.61 -7.40
C ALA A 111 -5.81 2.50 -8.64
N LEU A 112 -6.07 1.91 -9.80
CA LEU A 112 -6.36 2.63 -11.04
C LEU A 112 -7.64 3.45 -10.94
N VAL A 113 -8.70 2.88 -10.36
CA VAL A 113 -9.99 3.56 -10.16
C VAL A 113 -9.83 4.74 -9.20
N THR A 114 -9.19 4.55 -8.05
CA THR A 114 -8.93 5.64 -7.10
C THR A 114 -8.08 6.73 -7.74
N GLN A 115 -7.02 6.37 -8.47
CA GLN A 115 -6.20 7.34 -9.19
C GLN A 115 -6.99 8.12 -10.25
N PHE A 116 -7.86 7.43 -11.00
CA PHE A 116 -8.74 8.06 -11.97
C PHE A 116 -9.65 9.10 -11.31
N PHE A 117 -10.36 8.73 -10.23
CA PHE A 117 -11.24 9.66 -9.53
C PHE A 117 -10.51 10.86 -8.91
N MET A 118 -9.28 10.67 -8.42
CA MET A 118 -8.46 11.77 -7.91
C MET A 118 -8.04 12.75 -9.00
N GLN A 119 -7.85 12.28 -10.23
CA GLN A 119 -7.41 13.10 -11.36
C GLN A 119 -8.57 13.62 -12.22
N ALA A 120 -9.74 12.99 -12.16
CA ALA A 120 -10.91 13.30 -12.99
C ALA A 120 -11.28 14.79 -13.03
N PRO A 121 -11.25 15.55 -11.92
CA PRO A 121 -11.58 16.99 -11.95
C PRO A 121 -10.59 17.84 -12.77
N ALA A 122 -9.39 17.33 -13.05
CA ALA A 122 -8.32 18.03 -13.77
C ALA A 122 -7.92 17.33 -15.08
N MET A 123 -8.69 16.32 -15.50
CA MET A 123 -8.42 15.58 -16.73
C MET A 123 -8.98 16.33 -17.94
N THR A 124 -8.07 16.82 -18.79
CA THR A 124 -8.39 17.18 -20.17
C THR A 124 -8.51 15.90 -21.02
N LEU A 125 -9.19 15.96 -22.16
CA LEU A 125 -9.30 14.81 -23.08
C LEU A 125 -7.92 14.20 -23.41
N GLU A 126 -6.93 15.06 -23.70
CA GLU A 126 -5.55 14.65 -23.98
C GLU A 126 -4.94 13.87 -22.80
N ARG A 127 -5.09 14.36 -21.57
CA ARG A 127 -4.59 13.68 -20.36
C ARG A 127 -5.30 12.35 -20.13
N SER A 128 -6.61 12.28 -20.38
CA SER A 128 -7.37 11.03 -20.28
C SER A 128 -6.86 9.98 -21.26
N LEU A 129 -6.57 10.37 -22.52
CA LEU A 129 -6.03 9.47 -23.53
C LEU A 129 -4.63 8.98 -23.16
N LEU A 130 -3.75 9.87 -22.70
CA LEU A 130 -2.41 9.48 -22.23
C LEU A 130 -2.48 8.56 -21.01
N TRP A 131 -3.41 8.80 -20.09
CA TRP A 131 -3.62 7.94 -18.93
C TRP A 131 -4.10 6.55 -19.34
N LEU A 132 -5.11 6.45 -20.22
CA LEU A 132 -5.63 5.18 -20.74
C LEU A 132 -4.56 4.41 -21.51
N LEU A 133 -3.77 5.10 -22.34
CA LEU A 133 -2.65 4.51 -23.05
C LEU A 133 -1.61 3.95 -22.08
N SER A 134 -1.23 4.73 -21.06
CA SER A 134 -0.25 4.30 -20.05
C SER A 134 -0.74 3.10 -19.25
N ALA A 135 -2.02 3.10 -18.84
CA ALA A 135 -2.65 1.98 -18.16
C ALA A 135 -2.69 0.73 -19.05
N GLY A 136 -3.05 0.88 -20.33
CA GLY A 136 -3.07 -0.21 -21.30
C GLY A 136 -1.68 -0.82 -21.52
N VAL A 137 -0.66 0.01 -21.74
CA VAL A 137 0.74 -0.43 -21.87
C VAL A 137 1.21 -1.16 -20.61
N PHE A 138 0.90 -0.61 -19.43
CA PHE A 138 1.24 -1.25 -18.15
C PHE A 138 0.59 -2.63 -18.00
N ILE A 139 -0.69 -2.78 -18.32
CA ILE A 139 -1.40 -4.07 -18.24
C ILE A 139 -0.78 -5.07 -19.21
N VAL A 140 -0.51 -4.68 -20.45
CA VAL A 140 0.12 -5.56 -21.45
C VAL A 140 1.49 -6.02 -20.96
N LEU A 141 2.32 -5.10 -20.49
CA LEU A 141 3.65 -5.45 -19.95
C LEU A 141 3.54 -6.36 -18.72
N ALA A 142 2.63 -6.07 -17.79
CA ALA A 142 2.43 -6.89 -16.61
C ALA A 142 1.98 -8.32 -16.98
N VAL A 143 1.05 -8.47 -17.93
CA VAL A 143 0.60 -9.78 -18.42
C VAL A 143 1.72 -10.51 -19.15
N MET A 144 2.48 -9.83 -20.01
CA MET A 144 3.63 -10.42 -20.71
C MET A 144 4.69 -10.91 -19.72
N LEU A 145 5.02 -10.10 -18.71
CA LEU A 145 5.98 -10.44 -17.67
C LEU A 145 5.47 -11.51 -16.70
N ALA A 146 4.15 -11.65 -16.53
CA ALA A 146 3.53 -12.68 -15.71
C ALA A 146 3.51 -14.07 -16.38
N GLN A 147 3.87 -14.20 -17.65
CA GLN A 147 3.97 -15.49 -18.31
C GLN A 147 5.13 -16.31 -17.75
N ASP A 148 4.83 -17.51 -17.23
CA ASP A 148 5.77 -18.45 -16.60
C ASP A 148 7.03 -18.75 -17.43
N ALA A 149 6.97 -18.56 -18.75
CA ALA A 149 8.10 -18.79 -19.65
C ALA A 149 9.31 -17.90 -19.38
N TRP A 150 9.15 -16.77 -18.69
CA TRP A 150 10.17 -15.72 -18.61
C TRP A 150 10.90 -15.60 -17.27
N TYR A 151 10.42 -16.22 -16.20
CA TYR A 151 11.01 -16.02 -14.88
C TYR A 151 11.12 -17.30 -14.05
N THR A 152 12.23 -17.44 -13.35
CA THR A 152 12.40 -18.44 -12.30
C THR A 152 11.82 -17.91 -10.99
N GLU A 153 11.48 -18.79 -10.04
CA GLU A 153 11.06 -18.38 -8.69
C GLU A 153 12.09 -17.44 -8.05
N THR A 154 13.38 -17.78 -8.17
CA THR A 154 14.50 -16.94 -7.72
C THR A 154 14.51 -15.58 -8.42
N GLY A 155 14.33 -15.56 -9.75
CA GLY A 155 14.28 -14.34 -10.54
C GLY A 155 13.13 -13.42 -10.13
N MET A 156 11.93 -13.97 -9.89
CA MET A 156 10.78 -13.22 -9.40
C MET A 156 11.03 -12.65 -8.00
N ARG A 157 11.55 -13.46 -7.07
CA ARG A 157 11.87 -13.01 -5.70
C ARG A 157 12.90 -11.89 -5.72
N LEU A 158 13.96 -12.05 -6.50
CA LEU A 158 15.01 -11.05 -6.67
C LEU A 158 14.46 -9.78 -7.32
N GLY A 159 13.64 -9.92 -8.36
CA GLY A 159 12.99 -8.82 -9.06
C GLY A 159 12.10 -7.99 -8.15
N ILE A 160 11.18 -8.62 -7.42
CA ILE A 160 10.28 -7.94 -6.46
C ILE A 160 11.09 -7.27 -5.33
N THR A 161 12.09 -7.96 -4.77
CA THR A 161 12.94 -7.40 -3.72
C THR A 161 13.74 -6.20 -4.21
N THR A 162 14.31 -6.30 -5.42
CA THR A 162 15.07 -5.20 -6.04
C THR A 162 14.17 -4.02 -6.36
N ALA A 163 12.95 -4.26 -6.87
CA ALA A 163 11.98 -3.22 -7.13
C ALA A 163 11.54 -2.50 -5.84
N ALA A 164 11.28 -3.25 -4.75
CA ALA A 164 10.94 -2.67 -3.46
C ALA A 164 12.09 -1.83 -2.88
N LEU A 165 13.35 -2.29 -2.99
CA LEU A 165 14.53 -1.51 -2.60
C LEU A 165 14.68 -0.24 -3.45
N ALA A 166 14.52 -0.36 -4.76
CA ALA A 166 14.56 0.77 -5.68
C ALA A 166 13.49 1.80 -5.31
N LEU A 167 12.26 1.38 -4.98
CA LEU A 167 11.21 2.30 -4.51
C LEU A 167 11.59 3.03 -3.21
N LEU A 168 12.21 2.35 -2.24
CA LEU A 168 12.65 3.00 -1.00
C LEU A 168 13.77 4.02 -1.22
N VAL A 169 14.71 3.71 -2.12
CA VAL A 169 15.79 4.64 -2.50
C VAL A 169 15.23 5.80 -3.31
N HIS A 170 14.37 5.52 -4.29
CA HIS A 170 13.74 6.51 -5.17
C HIS A 170 12.92 7.52 -4.39
N ASN A 171 12.33 7.09 -3.29
CA ASN A 171 11.58 7.95 -2.40
C ASN A 171 12.44 8.98 -1.63
N GLN A 172 13.76 8.98 -1.82
CA GLN A 172 14.62 10.10 -1.40
C GLN A 172 14.54 11.31 -2.34
N ILE A 173 14.09 11.09 -3.59
CA ILE A 173 14.03 12.10 -4.64
C ILE A 173 12.57 12.44 -4.95
N GLU A 174 11.68 11.47 -4.81
CA GLU A 174 10.27 11.60 -5.15
C GLU A 174 9.33 11.31 -3.98
N MET A 175 8.17 11.97 -3.98
CA MET A 175 7.16 11.90 -2.93
C MET A 175 6.25 10.67 -3.03
N THR A 176 6.78 9.53 -3.48
CA THR A 176 6.00 8.30 -3.78
C THR A 176 5.19 7.84 -2.57
N PHE A 177 5.74 7.95 -1.35
CA PHE A 177 5.04 7.52 -0.13
C PHE A 177 4.08 8.57 0.46
N PHE A 178 3.99 9.75 -0.15
CA PHE A 178 3.12 10.83 0.28
C PHE A 178 1.93 11.05 -0.67
N GLN A 179 1.99 10.51 -1.88
CA GLN A 179 0.89 10.55 -2.82
C GLN A 179 -0.06 9.36 -2.56
N PRO A 180 -1.35 9.60 -2.29
CA PRO A 180 -2.30 8.54 -1.89
C PRO A 180 -2.40 7.35 -2.87
N GLY A 181 -2.26 7.62 -4.18
CA GLY A 181 -2.30 6.58 -5.20
C GLY A 181 -1.06 5.68 -5.18
N SER A 182 0.14 6.28 -5.19
CA SER A 182 1.39 5.53 -5.31
C SER A 182 1.86 4.92 -3.99
N VAL A 183 1.52 5.49 -2.83
CA VAL A 183 1.83 4.90 -1.52
C VAL A 183 1.21 3.51 -1.36
N THR A 184 0.00 3.31 -1.89
CA THR A 184 -0.69 2.02 -1.82
C THR A 184 0.06 0.95 -2.61
N ILE A 185 0.45 1.27 -3.85
CA ILE A 185 1.20 0.36 -4.72
C ILE A 185 2.59 0.09 -4.12
N ALA A 186 3.26 1.12 -3.60
CA ALA A 186 4.57 0.99 -2.98
C ALA A 186 4.52 0.08 -1.74
N MET A 187 3.51 0.25 -0.88
CA MET A 187 3.31 -0.60 0.29
C MET A 187 2.97 -2.05 -0.07
N VAL A 188 2.17 -2.27 -1.11
CA VAL A 188 1.89 -3.63 -1.62
C VAL A 188 3.18 -4.27 -2.13
N MET A 189 4.01 -3.54 -2.87
CA MET A 189 5.28 -4.05 -3.37
C MET A 189 6.27 -4.38 -2.23
N LEU A 190 6.36 -3.52 -1.21
CA LEU A 190 7.13 -3.78 0.01
C LEU A 190 6.62 -5.01 0.76
N GLY A 191 5.31 -5.13 0.92
CA GLY A 191 4.66 -6.27 1.58
C GLY A 191 4.91 -7.59 0.82
N MET A 192 4.81 -7.57 -0.51
CA MET A 192 5.14 -8.72 -1.35
C MET A 192 6.60 -9.12 -1.20
N ALA A 193 7.54 -8.16 -1.23
CA ALA A 193 8.96 -8.44 -1.03
C ALA A 193 9.24 -9.10 0.34
N GLY A 194 8.63 -8.59 1.41
CA GLY A 194 8.82 -9.12 2.77
C GLY A 194 8.06 -10.43 3.06
N GLY A 195 6.98 -10.70 2.34
CA GLY A 195 6.05 -11.82 2.59
C GLY A 195 6.35 -13.12 1.83
N LEU A 196 7.37 -13.14 0.96
CA LEU A 196 7.69 -14.32 0.17
C LEU A 196 8.04 -15.52 1.09
N PRO A 197 7.34 -16.66 0.98
CA PRO A 197 7.52 -17.78 1.88
C PRO A 197 8.94 -18.35 1.80
N LYS A 198 9.51 -18.80 2.91
CA LYS A 198 10.84 -19.45 2.92
C LYS A 198 10.74 -20.81 2.23
N SER A 199 11.21 -20.93 0.98
CA SER A 199 11.18 -22.20 0.23
C SER A 199 11.90 -23.34 0.97
N ALA A 200 12.90 -23.02 1.80
CA ALA A 200 13.63 -24.00 2.62
C ALA A 200 12.77 -24.62 3.75
N ALA A 201 11.76 -23.91 4.28
CA ALA A 201 10.87 -24.47 5.29
C ALA A 201 9.86 -25.44 4.68
N LEU A 202 9.42 -25.17 3.44
CA LEU A 202 8.56 -26.06 2.67
C LEU A 202 9.30 -27.33 2.27
N ALA A 203 10.53 -27.24 1.74
CA ALA A 203 11.32 -28.41 1.36
C ALA A 203 11.64 -29.34 2.54
N LYS A 204 11.94 -28.78 3.73
CA LYS A 204 12.19 -29.59 4.93
C LYS A 204 10.92 -30.31 5.41
N ASN A 205 9.77 -29.65 5.32
CA ASN A 205 8.48 -30.27 5.62
C ASN A 205 8.08 -31.29 4.57
N GLU A 206 8.42 -31.10 3.30
CA GLU A 206 8.11 -32.07 2.23
C GLU A 206 8.91 -33.36 2.39
N VAL A 207 10.19 -33.29 2.77
CA VAL A 207 11.01 -34.48 3.05
C VAL A 207 10.51 -35.22 4.30
N ILE A 208 10.10 -34.49 5.34
CA ILE A 208 9.51 -35.10 6.54
C ILE A 208 8.15 -35.69 6.21
N ASN A 209 7.30 -34.98 5.48
CA ASN A 209 5.96 -35.40 5.11
C ASN A 209 5.97 -36.53 4.09
N HIS A 210 6.96 -36.64 3.20
CA HIS A 210 7.09 -37.80 2.33
C HIS A 210 7.49 -39.04 3.13
N LYS A 211 8.33 -38.88 4.16
CA LYS A 211 8.62 -39.97 5.12
C LYS A 211 7.37 -40.38 5.89
N VAL A 212 6.61 -39.40 6.40
CA VAL A 212 5.37 -39.62 7.15
C VAL A 212 4.22 -40.11 6.25
N ALA A 213 4.14 -39.72 4.98
CA ALA A 213 3.09 -40.14 4.04
C ALA A 213 3.31 -41.56 3.52
N VAL A 214 4.57 -42.00 3.42
CA VAL A 214 4.88 -43.43 3.23
C VAL A 214 4.37 -44.23 4.43
N ASP A 215 4.46 -43.68 5.65
CA ASP A 215 3.94 -44.30 6.87
C ASP A 215 2.41 -44.12 7.07
N ALA A 216 1.81 -43.05 6.54
CA ALA A 216 0.42 -42.65 6.75
C ALA A 216 -0.53 -43.04 5.60
N SER A 217 -0.04 -43.69 4.54
CA SER A 217 -0.88 -44.28 3.49
C SER A 217 -1.85 -45.39 3.98
N SER A 218 -1.91 -45.63 5.30
CA SER A 218 -2.90 -46.49 5.97
C SER A 218 -4.04 -45.74 6.68
N GLN A 219 -4.05 -44.40 6.76
CA GLN A 219 -5.11 -43.69 7.50
C GLN A 219 -5.61 -42.40 6.81
N ASP A 220 -6.83 -42.54 6.27
CA ASP A 220 -7.94 -41.59 6.26
C ASP A 220 -7.77 -40.16 5.70
N SER A 221 -8.43 -39.97 4.56
CA SER A 221 -9.61 -39.12 4.41
C SER A 221 -9.91 -38.09 5.52
N ALA A 222 -10.06 -36.85 5.08
CA ALA A 222 -10.75 -35.74 5.75
C ALA A 222 -9.94 -34.87 6.74
N THR A 223 -9.44 -33.75 6.23
CA THR A 223 -9.74 -32.43 6.81
C THR A 223 -9.66 -31.33 5.75
N ASN A 224 -10.81 -31.00 5.16
CA ASN A 224 -11.01 -29.92 4.19
C ASN A 224 -11.17 -28.55 4.90
N ILE A 225 -10.24 -28.21 5.80
CA ILE A 225 -10.31 -27.01 6.65
C ILE A 225 -9.77 -25.75 5.93
N GLY A 226 -9.14 -25.90 4.76
CA GLY A 226 -8.52 -24.80 4.01
C GLY A 226 -9.48 -23.83 3.31
N GLY A 227 -10.77 -24.17 3.17
CA GLY A 227 -11.74 -23.34 2.45
C GLY A 227 -12.18 -22.08 3.22
N GLY A 228 -12.54 -22.24 4.50
CA GLY A 228 -13.14 -21.16 5.29
C GLY A 228 -12.18 -20.00 5.56
N ALA A 229 -10.92 -20.30 5.92
CA ALA A 229 -9.91 -19.27 6.20
C ALA A 229 -9.65 -18.37 4.97
N ARG A 230 -9.72 -18.92 3.75
CA ARG A 230 -9.49 -18.16 2.51
C ARG A 230 -10.61 -17.15 2.23
N TRP A 231 -11.87 -17.53 2.46
CA TRP A 231 -13.01 -16.63 2.30
C TRP A 231 -13.02 -15.51 3.33
N VAL A 232 -12.58 -15.80 4.57
CA VAL A 232 -12.43 -14.77 5.61
C VAL A 232 -11.38 -13.73 5.21
N TRP A 233 -10.22 -14.15 4.69
CA TRP A 233 -9.19 -13.23 4.20
C TRP A 233 -9.66 -12.40 3.00
N LEU A 234 -10.36 -13.01 2.04
CA LEU A 234 -10.91 -12.29 0.89
C LEU A 234 -11.94 -11.24 1.34
N ALA A 235 -12.86 -11.62 2.24
CA ALA A 235 -13.86 -10.70 2.79
C ALA A 235 -13.21 -9.53 3.55
N ALA A 236 -12.17 -9.81 4.33
CA ALA A 236 -11.42 -8.77 5.04
C ALA A 236 -10.71 -7.80 4.07
N MET A 237 -10.13 -8.31 2.97
CA MET A 237 -9.52 -7.46 1.94
C MET A 237 -10.54 -6.60 1.21
N VAL A 238 -11.68 -7.17 0.83
CA VAL A 238 -12.77 -6.42 0.17
C VAL A 238 -13.33 -5.36 1.10
N LEU A 239 -13.54 -5.67 2.38
CA LEU A 239 -14.00 -4.71 3.38
C LEU A 239 -12.97 -3.58 3.58
N CYS A 240 -11.69 -3.93 3.72
CA CYS A 240 -10.61 -2.96 3.82
C CYS A 240 -10.60 -2.03 2.59
N LEU A 241 -10.74 -2.61 1.39
CA LEU A 241 -10.81 -1.84 0.16
C LEU A 241 -12.01 -0.90 0.12
N MET A 242 -13.20 -1.36 0.52
CA MET A 242 -14.40 -0.53 0.60
C MET A 242 -14.25 0.63 1.58
N VAL A 243 -13.61 0.39 2.74
CA VAL A 243 -13.33 1.46 3.73
C VAL A 243 -12.34 2.48 3.15
N VAL A 244 -11.28 2.01 2.49
CA VAL A 244 -10.28 2.88 1.86
C VAL A 244 -10.89 3.70 0.72
N THR A 245 -11.69 3.09 -0.17
CA THR A 245 -12.34 3.81 -1.27
C THR A 245 -13.38 4.80 -0.75
N HIS A 246 -14.14 4.44 0.29
CA HIS A 246 -15.08 5.36 0.93
C HIS A 246 -14.37 6.59 1.53
N HIS A 247 -13.29 6.40 2.28
CA HIS A 247 -12.50 7.51 2.81
C HIS A 247 -11.84 8.34 1.72
N ALA A 248 -11.35 7.72 0.65
CA ALA A 248 -10.82 8.45 -0.50
C ALA A 248 -11.90 9.31 -1.16
N MET A 249 -13.12 8.78 -1.33
CA MET A 249 -14.24 9.55 -1.87
C MET A 249 -14.61 10.74 -0.96
N GLN A 250 -14.71 10.54 0.35
CA GLN A 250 -15.00 11.64 1.29
C GLN A 250 -13.92 12.73 1.25
N THR A 251 -12.65 12.37 1.24
CA THR A 251 -11.55 13.36 1.19
C THR A 251 -11.55 14.14 -0.13
N THR A 252 -11.82 13.48 -1.26
CA THR A 252 -11.95 14.18 -2.56
C THR A 252 -13.13 15.14 -2.61
N GLN A 253 -14.28 14.77 -2.02
CA GLN A 253 -15.44 15.66 -1.91
C GLN A 253 -15.10 16.91 -1.10
N VAL A 254 -14.55 16.75 0.10
CA VAL A 254 -14.13 17.88 0.96
C VAL A 254 -13.13 18.79 0.24
N GLN A 255 -12.12 18.21 -0.42
CA GLN A 255 -11.13 18.99 -1.19
C GLN A 255 -11.76 19.77 -2.34
N SER A 256 -12.73 19.18 -3.05
CA SER A 256 -13.43 19.85 -4.14
C SER A 256 -14.26 21.03 -3.65
N SER A 257 -15.00 20.87 -2.54
CA SER A 257 -15.80 21.93 -1.93
C SER A 257 -14.91 23.07 -1.40
N LEU A 258 -13.76 22.74 -0.80
CA LEU A 258 -12.78 23.75 -0.35
C LEU A 258 -12.17 24.54 -1.52
N ARG A 259 -11.84 23.88 -2.63
CA ARG A 259 -11.34 24.56 -3.83
C ARG A 259 -12.38 25.50 -4.42
N GLN A 260 -13.63 25.04 -4.55
CA GLN A 260 -14.72 25.88 -5.04
C GLN A 260 -14.99 27.06 -4.10
N ALA A 261 -14.97 26.85 -2.79
CA ALA A 261 -15.11 27.93 -1.80
C ALA A 261 -14.01 28.98 -1.95
N ALA A 262 -12.75 28.56 -2.13
CA ALA A 262 -11.63 29.45 -2.35
C ALA A 262 -11.74 30.25 -3.66
N GLU A 263 -12.22 29.62 -4.74
CA GLU A 263 -12.48 30.30 -6.02
C GLU A 263 -13.62 31.31 -5.93
N SER A 264 -14.73 30.96 -5.26
CA SER A 264 -15.84 31.89 -5.00
C SER A 264 -15.39 33.09 -4.16
N ALA A 265 -14.57 32.86 -3.13
CA ALA A 265 -14.00 33.93 -2.32
C ALA A 265 -13.11 34.87 -3.15
N ARG A 266 -12.29 34.33 -4.07
CA ARG A 266 -11.49 35.14 -5.01
C ARG A 266 -12.33 35.98 -5.95
N ARG A 267 -13.54 35.51 -6.30
CA ARG A 267 -14.53 36.27 -7.11
C ARG A 267 -15.36 37.24 -6.28
N MET A 268 -15.05 37.41 -4.99
CA MET A 268 -15.80 38.22 -4.03
C MET A 268 -17.26 37.76 -3.80
N ASP A 269 -17.58 36.51 -4.13
CA ASP A 269 -18.88 35.90 -3.81
C ASP A 269 -18.80 35.21 -2.44
N LEU A 270 -18.87 36.02 -1.39
CA LEU A 270 -18.71 35.56 -0.01
C LEU A 270 -19.83 34.61 0.45
N ALA A 271 -21.06 34.81 -0.04
CA ALA A 271 -22.19 33.96 0.32
C ALA A 271 -22.02 32.53 -0.20
N THR A 272 -21.62 32.38 -1.47
CA THR A 272 -21.34 31.07 -2.06
C THR A 272 -20.12 30.42 -1.41
N ALA A 273 -19.06 31.20 -1.14
CA ALA A 273 -17.86 30.69 -0.47
C ALA A 273 -18.17 30.13 0.93
N GLN A 274 -18.97 30.86 1.72
CA GLN A 274 -19.35 30.43 3.06
C GLN A 274 -20.24 29.17 3.04
N ARG A 275 -21.18 29.07 2.09
CA ARG A 275 -22.01 27.87 1.93
C ARG A 275 -21.17 26.63 1.59
N LEU A 276 -20.26 26.73 0.62
CA LEU A 276 -19.39 25.63 0.22
C LEU A 276 -18.42 25.22 1.33
N LEU A 277 -17.95 26.18 2.13
CA LEU A 277 -17.13 25.90 3.30
C LEU A 277 -17.92 25.13 4.36
N GLN A 278 -19.17 25.52 4.63
CA GLN A 278 -20.03 24.82 5.57
C GLN A 278 -20.33 23.38 5.10
N GLU A 279 -20.59 23.19 3.81
CA GLU A 279 -20.77 21.86 3.21
C GLU A 279 -19.52 20.98 3.36
N ALA A 280 -18.33 21.56 3.17
CA ALA A 280 -17.06 20.86 3.40
C ALA A 280 -16.89 20.45 4.88
N ILE A 281 -17.26 21.33 5.82
CA ILE A 281 -17.21 21.07 7.26
C ILE A 281 -18.18 19.95 7.63
N ASP A 282 -19.42 20.01 7.13
CA ASP A 282 -20.45 19.02 7.44
C ASP A 282 -20.09 17.65 6.86
N THR A 283 -19.46 17.61 5.68
CA THR A 283 -18.95 16.37 5.06
C THR A 283 -17.73 15.81 5.82
N ALA A 284 -16.86 16.67 6.34
CA ALA A 284 -15.67 16.25 7.08
C ALA A 284 -15.96 15.84 8.53
N ARG A 285 -17.07 16.32 9.11
CA ARG A 285 -17.46 15.98 10.48
C ARG A 285 -17.81 14.48 10.52
N PRO A 286 -17.11 13.66 11.33
CA PRO A 286 -17.49 12.26 11.49
C PRO A 286 -18.95 12.21 11.95
N ALA A 287 -19.76 11.34 11.33
CA ALA A 287 -21.14 11.15 11.74
C ALA A 287 -21.14 10.91 13.24
N HIS A 288 -21.62 11.91 14.01
CA HIS A 288 -21.74 11.76 15.44
C HIS A 288 -22.59 10.53 15.66
N THR A 289 -21.98 9.47 16.18
CA THR A 289 -22.70 8.26 16.53
C THR A 289 -23.76 8.75 17.52
N PRO A 290 -25.06 8.68 17.18
CA PRO A 290 -26.09 9.16 18.07
C PRO A 290 -25.83 8.47 19.40
N CYS A 291 -25.65 9.25 20.46
CA CYS A 291 -25.41 8.69 21.78
C CYS A 291 -26.59 7.77 22.07
N LEU A 292 -26.38 6.44 21.95
CA LEU A 292 -27.39 5.42 22.24
C LEU A 292 -27.64 5.28 23.76
N GLY A 293 -27.37 6.34 24.52
CA GLY A 293 -27.73 6.49 25.91
C GLY A 293 -29.04 7.24 26.02
N GLY A 294 -30.15 6.50 26.13
CA GLY A 294 -31.38 7.06 26.67
C GLY A 294 -31.12 7.51 28.10
N GLY A 295 -31.01 8.82 28.32
CA GLY A 295 -30.83 9.38 29.65
C GLY A 295 -30.40 10.84 29.62
N ASN A 296 -31.39 11.73 29.69
CA ASN A 296 -31.46 13.16 30.07
C ASN A 296 -30.25 13.91 30.71
N ALA A 297 -28.98 13.62 30.38
CA ALA A 297 -27.81 14.16 31.10
C ALA A 297 -26.80 14.92 30.22
N CYS A 298 -27.23 15.50 29.10
CA CYS A 298 -26.40 16.41 28.29
C CYS A 298 -27.04 17.82 28.15
N SER A 299 -27.62 18.34 29.22
CA SER A 299 -27.69 19.79 29.43
C SER A 299 -26.52 20.15 30.35
N ASP A 300 -25.83 21.26 30.05
CA ASP A 300 -24.81 21.89 30.90
C ASP A 300 -23.35 21.52 30.59
N ALA A 301 -22.90 21.81 29.36
CA ALA A 301 -21.53 22.23 29.12
C ALA A 301 -21.48 23.14 27.89
N ALA A 302 -21.67 24.44 28.13
CA ALA A 302 -21.34 25.52 27.20
C ALA A 302 -20.00 26.15 27.64
#